data_AF-A0A834JFZ1-F1
#
_entry.id   AF-A0A834JFZ1-F1
#
_cell.length_a   1.000
_cell.length_b   1.000
_cell.length_c   1.000
_cell.angle_alpha   90.00
_cell.angle_beta   90.00
_cell.angle_gamma   90.00
#
_symmetry.space_group_name_H-M   'P 1'
#
loop_
_entity.id
_entity.type
_entity.pdbx_description
1 polymer ?
#
loop_
_entity_poly.entity_id
_entity_poly.type
_entity_poly.pdbx_seq_one_letter_code
_entity_poly.pdbx_strand_id
1 'polypeptide(L)'
;MIIVGRPIGASNFLQFSLTNYHLCNFHVGSPCKEFNAYKHGIEICKELITFAKSIGCKDIKLIDIGGGFPGESGIEIDELSYVINDAIKEIDPTIEIISEPGRYYVTSAFTLAAYLHSKKTIWEENSPRHMYYINCGVYSGFVDELLNLHSRQPISLSNKDNLLQPVSDKQYLSTICGPTCNSFDCIIKDVLLPEFHIGDWLVWSDMGSYTSSISFEFCGYMPLVVHPFIRKSQWQDFCAFTRCDINNGL
;
A
#
# COMPACT_ATOMS: atom_id res chain seq x y z
N MET A 1 23.56 -14.23 -11.58
CA MET A 1 22.35 -14.05 -10.74
C MET A 1 21.91 -15.42 -10.26
N ILE A 2 22.20 -15.76 -9.01
CA ILE A 2 21.64 -16.96 -8.37
C ILE A 2 20.41 -16.48 -7.63
N ILE A 3 19.22 -16.93 -8.07
CA ILE A 3 17.98 -16.68 -7.32
C ILE A 3 17.77 -17.88 -6.41
N VAL A 4 17.87 -17.66 -5.10
CA VAL A 4 17.53 -18.68 -4.10
C VAL A 4 16.16 -18.30 -3.54
N GLY A 5 15.12 -19.00 -3.98
CA GLY A 5 13.80 -18.92 -3.35
C GLY A 5 13.67 -20.01 -2.29
N ARG A 6 13.47 -19.63 -1.02
CA ARG A 6 13.00 -20.56 0.02
C ARG A 6 11.57 -20.19 0.42
N PRO A 7 10.60 -21.12 0.36
CA PRO A 7 9.28 -20.90 0.92
C PRO A 7 9.41 -20.78 2.45
N ILE A 8 8.85 -19.73 3.04
CA ILE A 8 8.72 -19.61 4.49
C ILE A 8 7.23 -19.65 4.82
N GLY A 9 6.71 -20.85 5.07
CA GLY A 9 5.29 -21.05 5.35
C GLY A 9 4.36 -20.72 4.17
N ALA A 10 3.07 -20.98 4.34
CA ALA A 10 2.08 -21.02 3.25
C ALA A 10 1.75 -19.67 2.58
N SER A 11 2.56 -18.61 2.78
CA SER A 11 2.25 -17.27 2.26
C SER A 11 3.45 -16.35 1.98
N ASN A 12 4.68 -16.66 2.42
CA ASN A 12 5.80 -15.72 2.32
C ASN A 12 6.86 -16.21 1.32
N PHE A 13 7.14 -15.38 0.31
CA PHE A 13 8.24 -15.56 -0.64
C PHE A 13 9.35 -14.56 -0.29
N LEU A 14 10.48 -15.03 0.24
CA LEU A 14 11.72 -14.25 0.23
C LEU A 14 12.44 -14.51 -1.09
N GLN A 15 12.65 -13.45 -1.87
CA GLN A 15 13.45 -13.50 -3.09
C GLN A 15 14.84 -12.97 -2.81
N PHE A 16 15.87 -13.82 -2.96
CA PHE A 16 17.27 -13.42 -2.85
C PHE A 16 17.90 -13.28 -4.23
N SER A 17 18.70 -12.23 -4.46
CA SER A 17 19.52 -12.09 -5.66
C SER A 17 20.95 -11.67 -5.31
N LEU A 18 21.92 -12.40 -5.86
CA LEU A 18 23.32 -11.97 -5.91
C LEU A 18 23.59 -11.39 -7.30
N THR A 19 23.67 -10.06 -7.38
CA THR A 19 24.12 -9.33 -8.56
C THR A 19 25.52 -8.79 -8.31
N ASN A 20 26.47 -9.14 -9.18
CA ASN A 20 27.84 -8.60 -9.22
C ASN A 20 28.70 -8.73 -7.95
N TYR A 21 28.59 -9.80 -7.16
CA TYR A 21 29.48 -10.14 -6.01
C TYR A 21 29.61 -9.09 -4.88
N HIS A 22 28.90 -7.95 -4.95
CA HIS A 22 29.04 -6.82 -4.02
C HIS A 22 27.77 -6.53 -3.19
N LEU A 23 26.64 -7.19 -3.50
CA LEU A 23 25.31 -6.92 -2.92
C LEU A 23 24.64 -8.22 -2.45
N CYS A 24 24.05 -8.21 -1.25
CA CYS A 24 23.01 -9.15 -0.82
C CYS A 24 21.68 -8.41 -0.75
N ASN A 25 20.64 -8.91 -1.40
CA ASN A 25 19.30 -8.33 -1.27
C ASN A 25 18.24 -9.38 -0.93
N PHE A 26 17.18 -8.92 -0.27
CA PHE A 26 15.94 -9.66 -0.12
C PHE A 26 14.73 -8.73 -0.13
N HIS A 27 13.55 -9.28 -0.37
CA HIS A 27 12.29 -8.54 -0.31
C HIS A 27 11.26 -9.37 0.44
N VAL A 28 10.68 -8.80 1.51
CA VAL A 28 9.66 -9.47 2.35
C VAL A 28 8.28 -9.43 1.68
N GLY A 29 7.99 -8.36 0.94
CA GLY A 29 6.74 -8.19 0.22
C GLY A 29 5.67 -7.48 1.04
N SER A 30 4.87 -6.66 0.37
CA SER A 30 3.84 -5.84 1.01
C SER A 30 2.76 -6.60 1.79
N PRO A 31 2.31 -7.80 1.36
CA PRO A 31 1.29 -8.55 2.11
C PRO A 31 1.80 -9.19 3.42
N CYS A 32 3.11 -9.21 3.66
CA CYS A 32 3.66 -9.84 4.86
C CYS A 32 3.33 -9.02 6.11
N LYS A 33 2.73 -9.67 7.11
CA LYS A 33 2.35 -9.06 8.39
C LYS A 33 3.30 -9.40 9.53
N GLU A 34 4.33 -10.21 9.27
CA GLU A 34 5.27 -10.70 10.27
C GLU A 34 6.58 -9.91 10.19
N PHE A 35 6.79 -8.96 11.10
CA PHE A 35 8.02 -8.15 11.11
C PHE A 35 9.30 -8.99 11.28
N ASN A 36 9.22 -10.15 11.92
CA ASN A 36 10.35 -11.08 12.05
C ASN A 36 10.84 -11.64 10.70
N ALA A 37 10.07 -11.53 9.61
CA ALA A 37 10.55 -11.90 8.29
C ALA A 37 11.76 -11.05 7.84
N TYR A 38 11.82 -9.76 8.23
CA TYR A 38 12.99 -8.92 7.94
C TYR A 38 14.22 -9.37 8.71
N LYS A 39 14.06 -9.69 10.01
CA LYS A 39 15.14 -10.25 10.82
C LYS A 39 15.69 -11.53 10.19
N HIS A 40 14.82 -12.42 9.75
CA HIS A 40 15.23 -13.66 9.10
C HIS A 40 15.95 -13.42 7.77
N GLY A 41 15.47 -12.48 6.94
CA GLY A 41 16.15 -12.08 5.71
C GLY A 41 17.57 -11.55 5.96
N ILE A 42 17.73 -10.74 7.01
CA ILE A 42 19.02 -10.20 7.45
C ILE A 42 19.95 -11.32 7.94
N GLU A 43 19.44 -12.26 8.74
CA GLU A 43 20.19 -13.44 9.21
C GLU A 43 20.73 -14.27 8.03
N ILE A 44 19.89 -14.52 7.02
CA ILE A 44 20.32 -15.20 5.78
C ILE A 44 21.42 -14.39 5.07
N CYS A 45 21.29 -13.06 4.95
CA CYS A 45 22.34 -12.25 4.35
C CYS A 45 23.66 -12.33 5.15
N LYS A 46 23.63 -12.36 6.49
CA LYS A 46 24.84 -12.57 7.31
C LYS A 46 25.51 -13.92 7.02
N GLU A 47 24.73 -14.99 6.91
CA GLU A 47 25.23 -16.32 6.54
C GLU A 47 25.85 -16.32 5.14
N LEU A 48 25.17 -15.72 4.16
CA LEU A 48 25.64 -15.63 2.77
C LEU A 48 26.93 -14.81 2.67
N ILE A 49 27.05 -13.71 3.41
CA ILE A 49 28.26 -12.89 3.47
C ILE A 49 29.42 -13.68 4.06
N THR A 50 29.17 -14.40 5.16
CA THR A 50 30.19 -15.24 5.81
C THR A 50 30.68 -16.34 4.85
N PHE A 51 29.75 -17.00 4.16
CA PHE A 51 30.06 -18.00 3.15
C PHE A 51 30.85 -17.41 1.98
N ALA A 52 30.41 -16.27 1.44
CA ALA A 52 31.10 -15.57 0.36
C ALA A 52 32.55 -15.20 0.73
N LYS A 53 32.76 -14.66 1.95
CA LYS A 53 34.09 -14.36 2.47
C LYS A 53 34.99 -15.60 2.54
N SER A 54 34.42 -16.77 2.88
CA SER A 54 35.17 -18.04 2.97
C SER A 54 35.64 -18.59 1.61
N ILE A 55 34.93 -18.28 0.53
CA ILE A 55 35.29 -18.69 -0.85
C ILE A 55 36.09 -17.61 -1.60
N GLY A 56 36.52 -16.55 -0.91
CA GLY A 56 37.37 -15.49 -1.46
C GLY A 56 36.64 -14.24 -1.97
N CYS A 57 35.30 -14.19 -1.89
CA CYS A 57 34.52 -13.00 -2.23
C CYS A 57 34.47 -12.06 -1.02
N LYS A 58 35.40 -11.09 -0.97
CA LYS A 58 35.55 -10.18 0.19
C LYS A 58 34.88 -8.82 0.00
N ASP A 59 34.41 -8.52 -1.20
CA ASP A 59 33.99 -7.17 -1.58
C ASP A 59 32.49 -6.92 -1.43
N ILE A 60 31.79 -7.66 -0.57
CA ILE A 60 30.37 -7.34 -0.28
C ILE A 60 30.33 -6.05 0.53
N LYS A 61 29.66 -5.05 -0.02
CA LYS A 61 29.60 -3.70 0.53
C LYS A 61 28.19 -3.22 0.81
N LEU A 62 27.17 -3.95 0.35
CA LEU A 62 25.80 -3.50 0.41
C LEU A 62 24.86 -4.64 0.81
N ILE A 63 23.96 -4.35 1.74
CA ILE A 63 22.77 -5.15 2.01
C ILE A 63 21.55 -4.30 1.69
N ASP A 64 20.68 -4.82 0.84
CA ASP A 64 19.39 -4.22 0.54
C ASP A 64 18.28 -5.06 1.18
N ILE A 65 17.58 -4.48 2.16
CA ILE A 65 16.50 -5.15 2.89
C ILE A 65 15.15 -5.07 2.17
N GLY A 66 15.13 -4.46 0.98
CA GLY A 66 13.95 -4.31 0.15
C GLY A 66 12.92 -3.36 0.76
N GLY A 67 11.67 -3.59 0.40
CA GLY A 67 10.52 -2.82 0.87
C GLY A 67 9.46 -3.71 1.51
N GLY A 68 8.21 -3.24 1.47
CA GLY A 68 7.09 -3.91 2.13
C GLY A 68 6.76 -3.32 3.51
N PHE A 69 7.33 -2.16 3.85
CA PHE A 69 6.98 -1.40 5.04
C PHE A 69 5.54 -0.86 4.96
N PRO A 70 4.76 -0.90 6.06
CA PRO A 70 3.39 -0.38 6.10
C PRO A 70 3.34 1.12 5.87
N GLY A 71 2.35 1.62 5.14
CA GLY A 71 2.16 3.05 4.86
C GLY A 71 0.75 3.55 5.21
N GLU A 72 -0.10 2.65 5.68
CA GLU A 72 -1.48 2.89 6.07
C GLU A 72 -1.57 3.78 7.32
N SER A 73 -2.58 4.65 7.36
CA SER A 73 -2.77 5.56 8.49
C SER A 73 -3.03 4.77 9.79
N GLY A 74 -2.36 5.16 10.87
CA GLY A 74 -2.53 4.54 12.19
C GLY A 74 -1.71 3.27 12.42
N ILE A 75 -0.90 2.84 11.45
CA ILE A 75 0.11 1.79 11.67
C ILE A 75 1.44 2.46 12.06
N GLU A 76 1.95 2.15 13.24
CA GLU A 76 3.27 2.60 13.69
C GLU A 76 4.36 1.66 13.16
N ILE A 77 5.42 2.24 12.59
CA ILE A 77 6.57 1.47 12.08
C ILE A 77 7.63 1.17 13.16
N ASP A 78 7.44 1.70 14.37
CA ASP A 78 8.45 1.65 15.43
C ASP A 78 8.85 0.22 15.79
N GLU A 79 7.88 -0.71 15.88
CA GLU A 79 8.16 -2.12 16.14
C GLU A 79 9.02 -2.75 15.03
N LEU A 80 8.65 -2.50 13.76
CA LEU A 80 9.43 -2.98 12.62
C LEU A 80 10.85 -2.38 12.61
N SER A 81 10.97 -1.09 12.91
CA SER A 81 12.26 -0.40 13.00
C SER A 81 13.13 -1.02 14.10
N TYR A 82 12.56 -1.37 15.26
CA TYR A 82 13.27 -2.04 16.34
C TYR A 82 13.79 -3.42 15.91
N VAL A 83 12.93 -4.22 15.26
CA VAL A 83 13.30 -5.55 14.76
C VAL A 83 14.45 -5.48 13.75
N ILE A 84 14.38 -4.54 12.80
CA ILE A 84 15.45 -4.34 11.80
C ILE A 84 16.72 -3.85 12.49
N ASN A 85 16.63 -2.79 13.31
CA ASN A 85 17.78 -2.21 14.00
C ASN A 85 18.49 -3.23 14.89
N ASP A 86 17.75 -4.09 15.59
CA ASP A 86 18.32 -5.17 16.38
C ASP A 86 19.05 -6.20 15.50
N ALA A 87 18.44 -6.61 14.39
CA ALA A 87 19.01 -7.59 13.47
C ALA A 87 20.31 -7.09 12.79
N ILE A 88 20.44 -5.79 12.52
CA ILE A 88 21.61 -5.22 11.84
C ILE A 88 22.79 -4.86 12.77
N LYS A 89 22.60 -4.86 14.10
CA LYS A 89 23.65 -4.44 15.07
C LYS A 89 25.00 -5.12 14.90
N GLU A 90 25.00 -6.39 14.51
CA GLU A 90 26.21 -7.21 14.39
C GLU A 90 26.79 -7.25 12.97
N ILE A 91 26.24 -6.45 12.05
CA ILE A 91 26.75 -6.36 10.68
C ILE A 91 28.03 -5.51 10.68
N ASP A 92 28.98 -5.91 9.83
CA ASP A 92 30.21 -5.16 9.59
C ASP A 92 29.88 -3.71 9.19
N PRO A 93 30.36 -2.69 9.91
CA PRO A 93 30.00 -1.30 9.67
C PRO A 93 30.51 -0.76 8.32
N THR A 94 31.39 -1.50 7.63
CA THR A 94 31.81 -1.17 6.26
C THR A 94 30.79 -1.58 5.19
N ILE A 95 29.78 -2.36 5.58
CA ILE A 95 28.65 -2.75 4.73
C ILE A 95 27.56 -1.70 4.90
N GLU A 96 27.23 -1.02 3.81
CA GLU A 96 26.10 -0.11 3.72
C GLU A 96 24.78 -0.91 3.74
N ILE A 97 23.77 -0.36 4.38
CA ILE A 97 22.43 -0.95 4.46
C ILE A 97 21.45 0.02 3.85
N ILE A 98 20.74 -0.43 2.82
CA ILE A 98 19.69 0.34 2.14
C ILE A 98 18.35 -0.40 2.23
N SER A 99 17.28 0.33 1.90
CA SER A 99 15.93 -0.22 1.76
C SER A 99 15.24 0.42 0.55
N GLU A 100 14.20 -0.24 0.05
CA GLU A 100 13.39 0.15 -1.10
C GLU A 100 11.91 0.42 -0.70
N PRO A 101 11.63 1.34 0.25
CA PRO A 101 10.27 1.63 0.67
C PRO A 101 9.45 2.30 -0.45
N GLY A 102 8.43 1.58 -0.93
CA GLY A 102 7.41 2.14 -1.84
C GLY A 102 6.21 2.66 -1.06
N ARG A 103 5.31 1.74 -0.67
CA ARG A 103 4.00 2.06 -0.09
C ARG A 103 4.08 2.93 1.17
N TYR A 104 5.10 2.69 2.00
CA TYR A 104 5.42 3.49 3.19
C TYR A 104 5.32 5.00 2.98
N TYR A 105 5.84 5.53 1.87
CA TYR A 105 5.86 6.97 1.64
C TYR A 105 4.53 7.54 1.17
N VAL A 106 3.70 6.76 0.47
CA VAL A 106 2.64 7.31 -0.37
C VAL A 106 1.25 6.82 -0.01
N THR A 107 1.10 5.66 0.64
CA THR A 107 -0.21 5.04 0.90
C THR A 107 -1.18 6.00 1.56
N SER A 108 -0.84 6.56 2.72
CA SER A 108 -1.68 7.50 3.47
C SER A 108 -1.73 8.93 2.91
N ALA A 109 -0.84 9.27 1.96
CA ALA A 109 -0.79 10.60 1.37
C ALA A 109 -1.97 10.88 0.41
N PHE A 110 -2.69 9.84 -0.03
CA PHE A 110 -3.79 9.97 -0.98
C PHE A 110 -5.11 9.51 -0.37
N THR A 111 -6.14 10.30 -0.65
CA THR A 111 -7.54 9.99 -0.39
C THR A 111 -8.27 9.96 -1.72
N LEU A 112 -8.94 8.86 -2.03
CA LEU A 112 -9.75 8.73 -3.24
C LEU A 112 -11.18 9.16 -2.94
N ALA A 113 -11.74 10.04 -3.77
CA ALA A 113 -13.15 10.41 -3.73
C ALA A 113 -13.82 10.02 -5.06
N ALA A 114 -14.94 9.33 -4.99
CA ALA A 114 -15.72 8.92 -6.15
C ALA A 114 -17.18 9.36 -6.01
N TYR A 115 -17.76 9.76 -7.14
CA TYR A 115 -19.14 10.22 -7.21
C TYR A 115 -20.08 9.05 -7.46
N LEU A 116 -21.11 8.92 -6.62
CA LEU A 116 -22.18 7.94 -6.77
C LEU A 116 -23.22 8.45 -7.77
N HIS A 117 -23.20 7.90 -8.97
CA HIS A 117 -24.07 8.34 -10.06
C HIS A 117 -25.32 7.48 -10.23
N SER A 118 -25.28 6.20 -9.83
CA SER A 118 -26.43 5.30 -9.95
C SER A 118 -26.61 4.43 -8.71
N LYS A 119 -27.87 4.15 -8.37
CA LYS A 119 -28.29 3.24 -7.31
C LYS A 119 -29.41 2.36 -7.82
N LYS A 120 -29.35 1.07 -7.50
CA LYS A 120 -30.44 0.10 -7.71
C LYS A 120 -30.78 -0.55 -6.37
N THR A 121 -32.06 -0.60 -6.04
CA THR A 121 -32.56 -1.34 -4.88
C THR A 121 -33.20 -2.64 -5.36
N ILE A 122 -32.75 -3.76 -4.81
CA ILE A 122 -33.33 -5.09 -5.02
C ILE A 122 -34.10 -5.43 -3.76
N TRP A 123 -35.40 -5.67 -3.90
CA TRP A 123 -36.26 -6.03 -2.77
C TRP A 123 -36.19 -7.55 -2.56
N GLU A 124 -35.63 -7.96 -1.43
CA GLU A 124 -35.58 -9.35 -0.98
C GLU A 124 -36.55 -9.54 0.21
N GLU A 125 -36.90 -10.79 0.55
CA GLU A 125 -37.93 -11.10 1.56
C GLU A 125 -37.62 -10.52 2.96
N ASN A 126 -36.35 -10.39 3.32
CA ASN A 126 -35.93 -9.97 4.67
C ASN A 126 -35.54 -8.49 4.76
N SER A 127 -34.88 -7.95 3.75
CA SER A 127 -34.36 -6.56 3.74
C SER A 127 -33.99 -6.17 2.31
N PRO A 128 -34.11 -4.89 1.90
CA PRO A 128 -33.61 -4.48 0.60
C PRO A 128 -32.08 -4.61 0.53
N ARG A 129 -31.61 -5.02 -0.65
CA ARG A 129 -30.20 -4.97 -1.04
C ARG A 129 -29.96 -3.78 -1.96
N HIS A 130 -28.86 -3.06 -1.77
CA HIS A 130 -28.48 -1.95 -2.63
C HIS A 130 -27.32 -2.30 -3.54
N MET A 131 -27.37 -1.83 -4.78
CA MET A 131 -26.24 -1.80 -5.70
C MET A 131 -25.93 -0.34 -6.02
N TYR A 132 -24.69 0.06 -5.77
CA TYR A 132 -24.19 1.40 -6.03
C TYR A 132 -23.18 1.35 -7.16
N TYR A 133 -23.25 2.35 -8.05
CA TYR A 133 -22.31 2.50 -9.16
C TYR A 133 -21.66 3.88 -9.04
N ILE A 134 -20.34 3.86 -9.01
CA ILE A 134 -19.51 5.05 -8.86
C ILE A 134 -18.66 5.26 -10.12
N ASN A 135 -18.18 6.48 -10.31
CA ASN A 135 -17.36 6.85 -11.46
C ASN A 135 -15.88 6.39 -11.39
N CYS A 136 -15.58 5.41 -10.55
CA CYS A 136 -14.25 4.83 -10.37
C CYS A 136 -14.39 3.32 -10.15
N GLY A 137 -13.57 2.52 -10.81
CA GLY A 137 -13.67 1.06 -10.79
C GLY A 137 -12.36 0.36 -10.51
N VAL A 138 -12.37 -0.98 -10.58
CA VAL A 138 -11.18 -1.81 -10.35
C VAL A 138 -10.09 -1.62 -11.41
N TYR A 139 -10.47 -1.15 -12.60
CA TYR A 139 -9.53 -0.83 -13.68
C TYR A 139 -8.84 0.53 -13.52
N SER A 140 -9.25 1.32 -12.51
CA SER A 140 -8.74 2.67 -12.28
C SER A 140 -8.10 2.82 -10.90
N GLY A 141 -8.90 2.83 -9.83
CA GLY A 141 -8.41 3.05 -8.46
C GLY A 141 -8.40 1.82 -7.56
N PHE A 142 -9.08 0.73 -7.94
CA PHE A 142 -9.39 -0.39 -7.04
C PHE A 142 -8.89 -1.75 -7.57
N VAL A 143 -7.74 -1.74 -8.25
CA VAL A 143 -7.12 -2.95 -8.82
C VAL A 143 -6.76 -4.00 -7.75
N ASP A 144 -6.44 -3.57 -6.54
CA ASP A 144 -6.14 -4.41 -5.40
C ASP A 144 -7.39 -5.15 -4.88
N GLU A 145 -8.58 -4.57 -5.04
CA GLU A 145 -9.86 -5.26 -4.81
C GLU A 145 -10.05 -6.38 -5.84
N LEU A 146 -9.75 -6.13 -7.12
CA LEU A 146 -9.77 -7.17 -8.17
C LEU A 146 -8.80 -8.32 -7.88
N LEU A 147 -7.65 -8.01 -7.27
CA LEU A 147 -6.65 -8.99 -6.85
C LEU A 147 -6.96 -9.63 -5.48
N ASN A 148 -8.07 -9.25 -4.82
CA ASN A 148 -8.44 -9.67 -3.46
C ASN A 148 -7.33 -9.42 -2.42
N LEU A 149 -6.56 -8.35 -2.59
CA LEU A 149 -5.48 -7.98 -1.67
C LEU A 149 -6.00 -7.13 -0.49
N HIS A 150 -7.02 -6.33 -0.74
CA HIS A 150 -7.66 -5.46 0.24
C HIS A 150 -9.17 -5.52 0.10
N SER A 151 -9.87 -5.08 1.16
CA SER A 151 -11.30 -4.78 1.11
C SER A 151 -11.56 -3.52 1.93
N ARG A 152 -11.74 -2.39 1.26
CA ARG A 152 -11.94 -1.08 1.91
C ARG A 152 -13.37 -0.58 1.74
N GLN A 153 -13.97 -0.22 2.86
CA GLN A 153 -15.31 0.38 2.88
C GLN A 153 -15.21 1.92 2.75
N PRO A 154 -16.08 2.55 1.95
CA PRO A 154 -16.12 4.00 1.87
C PRO A 154 -16.75 4.65 3.08
N ILE A 155 -16.39 5.92 3.28
CA ILE A 155 -17.14 6.87 4.10
C ILE A 155 -17.87 7.83 3.15
N SER A 156 -19.12 8.18 3.42
CA SER A 156 -19.83 9.20 2.65
C SER A 156 -19.53 10.60 3.17
N LEU A 157 -19.25 11.54 2.26
CA LEU A 157 -19.08 12.97 2.56
C LEU A 157 -20.38 13.78 2.48
N SER A 158 -21.54 13.16 2.28
CA SER A 158 -22.79 13.88 2.00
C SER A 158 -23.34 14.72 3.17
N ASN A 159 -22.72 14.68 4.36
CA ASN A 159 -23.04 15.60 5.45
C ASN A 159 -21.82 16.39 5.92
N LYS A 160 -21.71 17.65 5.46
CA LYS A 160 -20.73 18.63 5.99
C LYS A 160 -20.87 18.87 7.50
N ASP A 161 -22.03 18.59 8.07
CA ASP A 161 -22.33 18.79 9.49
C ASP A 161 -22.16 17.52 10.35
N ASN A 162 -21.96 16.34 9.73
CA ASN A 162 -22.01 15.04 10.42
C ASN A 162 -20.80 14.13 10.12
N LEU A 163 -19.58 14.65 10.16
CA LEU A 163 -18.42 13.76 10.37
C LEU A 163 -18.49 13.04 11.73
N LEU A 164 -19.41 13.46 12.62
CA LEU A 164 -19.58 13.00 14.00
C LEU A 164 -21.00 12.55 14.38
N GLN A 165 -22.00 12.61 13.49
CA GLN A 165 -23.29 11.97 13.81
C GLN A 165 -23.22 10.49 13.43
N PRO A 166 -23.87 9.60 14.19
CA PRO A 166 -23.98 8.21 13.80
C PRO A 166 -24.58 8.17 12.41
N VAL A 167 -23.79 7.68 11.46
CA VAL A 167 -24.32 7.07 10.25
C VAL A 167 -25.50 6.22 10.69
N SER A 168 -26.70 6.44 10.15
CA SER A 168 -27.91 5.68 10.51
C SER A 168 -27.54 4.23 10.84
N ASP A 169 -27.83 3.77 12.06
CA ASP A 169 -27.45 2.42 12.54
C ASP A 169 -27.94 1.31 11.61
N LYS A 170 -28.96 1.63 10.80
CA LYS A 170 -29.50 0.73 9.80
C LYS A 170 -28.52 0.53 8.65
N GLN A 171 -27.95 -0.66 8.61
CA GLN A 171 -27.14 -1.15 7.50
C GLN A 171 -27.95 -2.05 6.57
N TYR A 172 -27.55 -2.06 5.31
CA TYR A 172 -28.16 -2.84 4.24
C TYR A 172 -27.08 -3.62 3.52
N LEU A 173 -27.44 -4.82 3.07
CA LEU A 173 -26.57 -5.61 2.22
C LEU A 173 -26.33 -4.83 0.93
N SER A 174 -25.08 -4.53 0.63
CA SER A 174 -24.73 -3.57 -0.40
C SER A 174 -23.54 -4.03 -1.24
N THR A 175 -23.59 -3.71 -2.53
CA THR A 175 -22.51 -3.95 -3.49
C THR A 175 -22.15 -2.63 -4.17
N ILE A 176 -20.85 -2.33 -4.26
CA ILE A 176 -20.33 -1.16 -4.97
C ILE A 176 -19.58 -1.64 -6.20
N CYS A 177 -20.00 -1.15 -7.36
CA CYS A 177 -19.41 -1.46 -8.66
C CYS A 177 -18.80 -0.20 -9.28
N GLY A 178 -17.80 -0.41 -10.12
CA GLY A 178 -17.26 0.63 -10.98
C GLY A 178 -18.19 0.92 -12.17
N PRO A 179 -17.75 1.83 -13.06
CA PRO A 179 -18.60 2.37 -14.11
C PRO A 179 -18.61 1.52 -15.40
N THR A 180 -17.83 0.46 -15.48
CA THR A 180 -17.70 -0.33 -16.71
C THR A 180 -18.80 -1.39 -16.85
N CYS A 181 -19.02 -1.86 -18.08
CA CYS A 181 -19.98 -2.94 -18.36
C CYS A 181 -19.43 -4.33 -18.00
N ASN A 182 -18.26 -4.42 -17.36
CA ASN A 182 -17.62 -5.68 -17.03
C ASN A 182 -18.09 -6.17 -15.65
N SER A 183 -18.54 -7.41 -15.55
CA SER A 183 -18.99 -8.00 -14.28
C SER A 183 -17.90 -8.12 -13.22
N PHE A 184 -16.63 -8.08 -13.61
CA PHE A 184 -15.49 -8.04 -12.69
C PHE A 184 -15.23 -6.64 -12.13
N ASP A 185 -15.90 -5.60 -12.63
CA ASP A 185 -15.80 -4.23 -12.10
C ASP A 185 -16.64 -4.06 -10.83
N CYS A 186 -16.34 -4.88 -9.84
CA CYS A 186 -16.98 -4.94 -8.55
C CYS A 186 -15.92 -4.64 -7.50
N ILE A 187 -16.09 -3.55 -6.77
CA ILE A 187 -15.13 -3.08 -5.77
C ILE A 187 -15.35 -3.86 -4.47
N ILE A 188 -16.59 -3.83 -3.95
CA ILE A 188 -16.98 -4.62 -2.79
C ILE A 188 -18.34 -5.25 -3.04
N LYS A 189 -18.47 -6.51 -2.62
CA LYS A 189 -19.67 -7.31 -2.86
C LYS A 189 -20.27 -7.75 -1.54
N ASP A 190 -21.56 -7.51 -1.38
CA ASP A 190 -22.38 -8.06 -0.30
C ASP A 190 -21.89 -7.70 1.10
N VAL A 191 -21.55 -6.42 1.28
CA VAL A 191 -21.09 -5.86 2.54
C VAL A 191 -22.21 -5.06 3.19
N LEU A 192 -22.34 -5.14 4.52
CA LEU A 192 -23.26 -4.29 5.28
C LEU A 192 -22.76 -2.86 5.29
N LEU A 193 -23.51 -1.98 4.64
CA LEU A 193 -23.19 -0.56 4.51
C LEU A 193 -24.40 0.28 4.89
N PRO A 194 -24.18 1.52 5.33
CA PRO A 194 -25.28 2.48 5.41
C PRO A 194 -25.88 2.76 4.03
N GLU A 195 -27.06 3.34 4.03
CA GLU A 195 -27.70 3.76 2.79
C GLU A 195 -27.02 5.01 2.21
N PHE A 196 -26.51 4.89 1.00
CA PHE A 196 -25.99 6.00 0.22
C PHE A 196 -27.02 6.48 -0.82
N HIS A 197 -26.86 7.72 -1.27
CA HIS A 197 -27.76 8.38 -2.21
C HIS A 197 -27.03 8.83 -3.47
N ILE A 198 -27.75 8.87 -4.59
CA ILE A 198 -27.23 9.45 -5.84
C ILE A 198 -26.89 10.91 -5.57
N GLY A 199 -25.68 11.32 -5.93
CA GLY A 199 -25.14 12.63 -5.57
C GLY A 199 -24.09 12.59 -4.47
N ASP A 200 -24.02 11.50 -3.70
CA ASP A 200 -23.02 11.35 -2.64
C ASP A 200 -21.61 11.22 -3.22
N TRP A 201 -20.65 11.77 -2.49
CA TRP A 201 -19.23 11.50 -2.69
C TRP A 201 -18.77 10.47 -1.66
N LEU A 202 -18.35 9.32 -2.16
CA LEU A 202 -17.80 8.24 -1.36
C LEU A 202 -16.28 8.38 -1.31
N VAL A 203 -15.70 8.15 -0.13
CA VAL A 203 -14.29 8.42 0.14
C VAL A 203 -13.58 7.23 0.76
N TRP A 204 -12.37 6.99 0.27
CA TRP A 204 -11.44 5.98 0.76
C TRP A 204 -10.12 6.63 1.12
N SER A 205 -9.70 6.46 2.37
CA SER A 205 -8.35 6.82 2.83
C SER A 205 -7.33 5.77 2.36
N ASP A 206 -6.05 6.10 2.50
CA ASP A 206 -4.93 5.17 2.25
C ASP A 206 -4.88 4.62 0.80
N MET A 207 -5.16 5.48 -0.18
CA MET A 207 -5.31 5.11 -1.60
C MET A 207 -4.09 5.48 -2.46
N GLY A 208 -2.90 5.66 -1.89
CA GLY A 208 -1.76 6.21 -2.61
C GLY A 208 -0.79 5.22 -3.24
N SER A 209 -0.79 3.96 -2.79
CA SER A 209 0.13 2.94 -3.28
C SER A 209 -0.59 1.92 -4.16
N TYR A 210 -0.01 1.61 -5.32
CA TYR A 210 -0.53 0.58 -6.24
C TYR A 210 -1.99 0.83 -6.69
N THR A 211 -2.39 2.09 -6.77
CA THR A 211 -3.70 2.53 -7.28
C THR A 211 -3.51 3.16 -8.66
N SER A 212 -3.27 4.48 -8.72
CA SER A 212 -3.11 5.22 -9.98
C SER A 212 -1.90 4.74 -10.81
N SER A 213 -0.87 4.18 -10.17
CA SER A 213 0.35 3.72 -10.86
C SER A 213 0.13 2.51 -11.77
N ILE A 214 -0.95 1.76 -11.55
CA ILE A 214 -1.33 0.59 -12.35
C ILE A 214 -2.76 0.73 -12.92
N SER A 215 -3.32 1.94 -12.84
CA SER A 215 -4.54 2.34 -13.54
C SER A 215 -4.32 2.33 -15.04
N PHE A 216 -5.34 1.95 -15.80
CA PHE A 216 -5.33 2.07 -17.25
C PHE A 216 -6.70 2.48 -17.79
N GLU A 217 -6.71 3.08 -18.97
CA GLU A 217 -7.96 3.44 -19.64
C GLU A 217 -8.66 2.18 -20.12
N PHE A 218 -9.85 1.92 -19.58
CA PHE A 218 -10.69 0.80 -19.96
C PHE A 218 -12.12 1.30 -20.19
N CYS A 219 -12.74 0.85 -21.29
CA CYS A 219 -14.08 1.31 -21.71
C CYS A 219 -14.23 2.85 -21.83
N GLY A 220 -13.14 3.59 -22.11
CA GLY A 220 -13.16 5.05 -22.26
C GLY A 220 -13.27 5.84 -20.95
N TYR A 221 -13.09 5.17 -19.79
CA TYR A 221 -13.01 5.85 -18.50
C TYR A 221 -11.57 6.29 -18.22
N MET A 222 -11.40 7.59 -17.99
CA MET A 222 -10.09 8.21 -17.80
C MET A 222 -9.41 7.79 -16.48
N PRO A 223 -8.08 7.84 -16.41
CA PRO A 223 -7.33 7.66 -15.16
C PRO A 223 -7.71 8.67 -14.08
N LEU A 224 -7.39 8.34 -12.83
CA LEU A 224 -7.62 9.21 -11.68
C LEU A 224 -6.95 10.58 -11.84
N VAL A 225 -7.71 11.65 -11.56
CA VAL A 225 -7.15 13.01 -11.49
C VAL A 225 -6.58 13.24 -10.09
N VAL A 226 -5.31 13.61 -10.02
CA VAL A 226 -4.61 13.89 -8.77
C VAL A 226 -4.53 15.39 -8.53
N HIS A 227 -5.01 15.84 -7.37
CA HIS A 227 -4.91 17.22 -6.91
C HIS A 227 -3.91 17.32 -5.76
N PRO A 228 -2.61 17.57 -6.03
CA PRO A 228 -1.61 17.68 -4.98
C PRO A 228 -1.81 18.98 -4.19
N PHE A 229 -1.66 18.89 -2.87
CA PHE A 229 -1.60 20.05 -1.99
C PHE A 229 -0.58 19.81 -0.88
N ILE A 230 -0.05 20.90 -0.33
CA ILE A 230 0.87 20.86 0.80
C ILE A 230 0.53 22.01 1.75
N ARG A 231 0.61 21.78 3.06
CA ARG A 231 0.43 22.87 4.03
C ARG A 231 1.59 23.84 3.92
N LYS A 232 1.32 25.14 4.07
CA LYS A 232 2.35 26.18 3.99
C LYS A 232 3.52 25.92 4.96
N SER A 233 3.24 25.46 6.18
CA SER A 233 4.29 25.10 7.15
C SER A 233 5.19 23.98 6.64
N GLN A 234 4.60 22.87 6.18
CA GLN A 234 5.34 21.74 5.62
C GLN A 234 6.16 22.13 4.39
N TRP A 235 5.64 23.03 3.54
CA TRP A 235 6.40 23.57 2.41
C TRP A 235 7.61 24.39 2.84
N GLN A 236 7.47 25.19 3.91
CA GLN A 236 8.58 25.96 4.47
C GLN A 236 9.65 25.04 5.06
N ASP A 237 9.25 24.01 5.79
CA ASP A 237 10.15 23.00 6.36
C ASP A 237 10.91 22.26 5.26
N PHE A 238 10.21 21.84 4.20
CA PHE A 238 10.80 21.22 3.01
C PHE A 238 11.83 22.14 2.32
N CYS A 239 11.48 23.42 2.15
CA CYS A 239 12.40 24.41 1.58
C CYS A 239 13.63 24.66 2.46
N ALA A 240 13.47 24.62 3.78
CA ALA A 240 14.59 24.79 4.72
C ALA A 240 15.54 23.59 4.67
N PHE A 241 14.99 22.38 4.69
CA PHE A 241 15.73 21.12 4.58
C PHE A 241 16.57 21.08 3.29
N THR A 242 15.93 21.27 2.14
CA THR A 242 16.61 21.24 0.83
C THR A 242 17.67 22.33 0.67
N ARG A 243 17.47 23.52 1.27
CA ARG A 243 18.50 24.58 1.26
C ARG A 243 19.70 24.28 2.16
N CYS A 244 19.49 23.59 3.29
CA CYS A 244 20.60 23.16 4.13
C CYS A 244 21.48 22.13 3.41
N ASP A 245 20.88 21.18 2.69
CA ASP A 245 21.64 20.15 1.96
C ASP A 245 22.42 20.72 0.77
N ILE A 246 21.85 21.68 0.03
CA ILE A 246 22.56 22.37 -1.07
C ILE A 246 23.78 23.14 -0.55
N ASN A 247 23.72 23.69 0.66
CA ASN A 247 24.84 24.42 1.26
C ASN A 247 25.86 23.51 1.96
N ASN A 248 25.48 22.27 2.30
CA ASN A 248 26.35 21.30 2.97
C ASN A 248 27.02 20.30 2.01
N GLY A 249 26.80 20.43 0.70
CA GLY A 249 27.59 19.72 -0.32
C GLY A 249 27.33 18.22 -0.38
N LEU A 250 26.07 17.84 -0.58
CA LEU A 250 25.74 16.67 -1.41
C LEU A 250 25.77 17.06 -2.89
#